data_AF-A0A8T5R7Z7-F1
#
_entry.id   AF-A0A8T5R7Z7-F1
#
_cell.length_a   1.000
_cell.length_b   1.000
_cell.length_c   1.000
_cell.angle_alpha   90.00
_cell.angle_beta   90.00
_cell.angle_gamma   90.00
#
_symmetry.space_group_name_H-M   'P 1'
#
loop_
_entity.id
_entity.type
_entity.pdbx_description
1 polymer ?
#
loop_
_entity_poly.entity_id
_entity_poly.type
_entity_poly.pdbx_seq_one_letter_code
_entity_poly.pdbx_strand_id
1 'polypeptide(L)' 'ARPGLTQSDLARSVRVGGSTIHWHINRLRDAGLVEARRSGRSVHYFPALKLA' A
#
# COMPACT_ATOMS: atom_id res chain seq x y z
N ALA A 1 -15.47 2.61 7.80
CA ALA A 1 -14.40 3.04 6.89
C ALA A 1 -13.28 1.99 6.89
N ARG A 2 -12.73 1.59 5.74
CA ARG A 2 -11.54 0.72 5.67
C ARG A 2 -10.29 1.62 5.65
N PRO A 3 -9.44 1.65 6.68
CA PRO A 3 -8.41 2.68 6.84
C PRO A 3 -7.21 2.58 5.85
N GLY A 4 -7.28 1.76 4.80
CA GLY A 4 -6.11 1.42 3.96
C GLY A 4 -5.08 0.59 4.73
N LEU A 5 -4.17 -0.05 4.01
CA LEU A 5 -3.18 -0.97 4.61
C LEU A 5 -1.82 -0.28 4.76
N THR A 6 -1.13 -0.50 5.88
CA THR A 6 0.27 -0.06 6.01
C THR A 6 1.22 -1.02 5.30
N GLN A 7 2.47 -0.62 5.13
CA GLN A 7 3.54 -1.51 4.64
C GLN A 7 3.65 -2.78 5.50
N SER A 8 3.54 -2.64 6.82
CA SER A 8 3.62 -3.76 7.77
C SER A 8 2.43 -4.71 7.63
N ASP A 9 1.23 -4.18 7.37
CA ASP A 9 0.04 -5.01 7.14
C ASP A 9 0.18 -5.82 5.85
N LEU A 10 0.69 -5.20 4.78
CA LEU A 10 0.96 -5.86 3.50
C LEU A 10 2.06 -6.93 3.64
N ALA A 11 3.15 -6.61 4.34
CA ALA A 11 4.24 -7.57 4.57
C ALA A 11 3.73 -8.81 5.31
N ARG A 12 2.86 -8.61 6.30
CA ARG A 12 2.23 -9.70 7.06
C ARG A 12 1.24 -10.51 6.22
N SER A 13 0.41 -9.85 5.40
CA SER A 13 -0.64 -10.53 4.63
C SER A 13 -0.08 -11.39 3.49
N VAL A 14 0.94 -10.89 2.78
CA VAL A 14 1.56 -11.59 1.64
C VAL A 14 2.78 -12.42 2.06
N ARG A 15 3.19 -12.35 3.34
CA ARG A 15 4.34 -13.08 3.93
C ARG A 15 5.67 -12.80 3.22
N VAL A 16 5.93 -11.53 2.92
CA VAL A 16 7.19 -11.07 2.32
C VAL A 16 7.79 -9.92 3.12
N GLY A 17 9.11 -9.69 2.96
CA GLY A 17 9.82 -8.65 3.71
C GLY A 17 9.33 -7.23 3.40
N GLY A 18 9.53 -6.32 4.34
CA GLY A 18 9.13 -4.90 4.19
C GLY A 18 9.78 -4.22 2.98
N SER A 19 11.04 -4.51 2.70
CA SER A 19 11.76 -4.01 1.51
C SER A 19 11.15 -4.52 0.20
N THR A 20 10.74 -5.79 0.15
CA THR A 20 10.02 -6.38 -0.99
C THR A 20 8.67 -5.68 -1.20
N ILE A 21 7.88 -5.49 -0.14
CA ILE A 21 6.62 -4.71 -0.23
C ILE A 21 6.88 -3.29 -0.71
N HIS A 22 7.92 -2.61 -0.22
CA HIS A 22 8.26 -1.25 -0.64
C HIS A 22 8.48 -1.17 -2.14
N TRP A 23 9.25 -2.11 -2.69
CA TRP A 23 9.53 -2.19 -4.12
C TRP A 23 8.25 -2.36 -4.95
N HIS A 24 7.40 -3.32 -4.57
CA HIS A 24 6.13 -3.56 -5.27
C HIS A 24 5.18 -2.36 -5.17
N ILE A 25 5.04 -1.77 -3.98
CA ILE A 25 4.19 -0.58 -3.77
C ILE A 25 4.64 0.59 -4.63
N ASN A 26 5.94 0.87 -4.71
CA ASN A 26 6.42 1.95 -5.57
C ASN A 26 6.10 1.67 -7.04
N ARG A 27 6.31 0.44 -7.53
CA ARG A 27 5.91 0.07 -8.90
C ARG A 27 4.41 0.22 -9.16
N LEU A 28 3.57 -0.15 -8.19
CA LEU A 28 2.11 0.01 -8.30
C LEU A 28 1.69 1.49 -8.25
N ARG A 29 2.40 2.32 -7.48
CA ARG A 29 2.17 3.77 -7.44
C ARG A 29 2.58 4.43 -8.76
N ASP A 30 3.74 4.06 -9.30
CA ASP A 30 4.22 4.56 -10.59
C ASP A 30 3.27 4.20 -11.73
N ALA A 31 2.64 3.02 -11.64
CA ALA A 31 1.59 2.57 -12.56
C ALA A 31 0.20 3.21 -12.30
N GLY A 32 0.05 4.05 -11.27
CA GLY A 32 -1.22 4.67 -10.90
C GLY A 32 -2.27 3.70 -10.35
N LEU A 33 -1.87 2.52 -9.89
CA LEU A 33 -2.76 1.47 -9.37
C LEU A 33 -2.98 1.56 -7.86
N VAL A 34 -2.08 2.22 -7.14
CA VAL A 34 -2.15 2.41 -5.69
C VAL A 34 -1.93 3.87 -5.32
N GLU A 35 -2.76 4.39 -4.43
CA GLU A 35 -2.57 5.68 -3.76
C GLU A 35 -1.96 5.48 -2.37
N ALA A 36 -1.13 6.43 -1.95
CA ALA A 36 -0.56 6.47 -0.60
C ALA A 36 -1.08 7.71 0.12
N ARG A 37 -1.62 7.53 1.34
CA ARG A 37 -2.11 8.62 2.18
C ARG A 37 -1.42 8.56 3.53
N ARG A 38 -0.88 9.70 3.98
CA ARG A 38 -0.22 9.80 5.28
C ARG A 38 -1.26 10.03 6.38
N SER A 39 -1.17 9.28 7.46
CA SER A 39 -1.98 9.43 8.66
C SER A 39 -1.06 9.40 9.89
N GLY A 40 -0.75 10.59 10.43
CA GLY A 40 0.25 10.74 11.48
C GLY A 40 1.62 10.20 11.06
N ARG A 41 2.12 9.19 11.78
CA ARG A 41 3.42 8.54 11.51
C ARG A 41 3.34 7.42 10.47
N SER A 42 2.14 7.02 10.08
CA SER A 42 1.91 5.89 9.19
C SER A 42 1.55 6.33 7.78
N VAL A 43 1.88 5.49 6.80
CA VAL A 43 1.40 5.61 5.42
C VAL A 43 0.45 4.46 5.16
N HIS A 44 -0.73 4.79 4.63
CA HIS A 44 -1.77 3.84 4.28
C HIS A 44 -1.93 3.80 2.76
N TYR A 45 -2.00 2.58 2.22
CA TYR A 45 -2.13 2.32 0.80
C TYR A 45 -3.56 1.90 0.45
N PHE A 46 -4.03 2.42 -0.68
CA PHE A 46 -5.38 2.21 -1.20
C PHE A 46 -5.30 1.85 -2.69
N PRO A 47 -6.16 0.96 -3.21
CA PRO A 47 -6.34 0.83 -4.65
C PRO A 47 -6.79 2.18 -5.24
N ALA A 48 -6.12 2.61 -6.31
CA ALA A 48 -6.50 3.80 -7.08
C ALA A 48 -7.65 3.50 -8.06
N LEU A 49 -7.83 2.22 -8.40
CA LEU A 49 -8.94 1.76 -9.23
C LEU A 49 -10.26 1.94 -8.46
N LYS A 50 -11.14 2.79 -8.98
CA LYS A 50 -12.57 2.68 -8.66
C LYS A 50 -13.07 1.39 -9.28
N LEU A 51 -13.32 0.38 -8.45
CA LEU A 51 -14.14 -0.75 -8.86
C LEU A 51 -15.52 -0.15 -9.21
N ALA A 52 -15.88 -0.19 -10.48
CA ALA A 52 -17.21 0.15 -10.98
C ALA A 52 -18.22 -0.92 -10.53
#